data_AF-A0A7X9CS58-F1
#
_entry.id   AF-A0A7X9CS58-F1
#
_cell.length_a   1.000
_cell.length_b   1.000
_cell.length_c   1.000
_cell.angle_alpha   90.00
_cell.angle_beta   90.00
_cell.angle_gamma   90.00
#
_symmetry.space_group_name_H-M   'P 1'
#
loop_
_entity.id
_entity.type
_entity.pdbx_description
1 polymer ?
#
loop_
_entity_poly.entity_id
_entity_poly.type
_entity_poly.pdbx_seq_one_letter_code
_entity_poly.pdbx_strand_id
1 'polypeptide(L)'
;MNMNITKHKEEYVVEKDGEQLAKIETYRNPYHLSNCYINFDSDSIVGIGDTNIFQIIADEEKRPLQAMLSSLETQKAIFLASQGFKKVRICHEMEVKKKDLLST
;
A
#
# COMPACT_ATOMS: atom_id res chain seq x y z
N MET A 1 20.57 2.69 17.00
CA MET A 1 19.29 3.28 16.55
C MET A 1 18.29 2.15 16.54
N ASN A 2 17.20 2.28 17.30
CA ASN A 2 16.21 1.22 17.39
C ASN A 2 15.02 1.63 16.52
N MET A 3 14.82 0.92 15.41
CA MET A 3 13.55 0.95 14.71
C MET A 3 12.62 -0.08 15.31
N ASN A 4 11.36 0.29 15.43
CA ASN A 4 10.30 -0.58 15.90
C ASN A 4 9.19 -0.67 14.85
N ILE A 5 8.67 -1.88 14.66
CA ILE A 5 7.55 -2.14 13.77
C ILE A 5 6.46 -2.78 14.61
N THR A 6 5.33 -2.08 14.72
CA THR A 6 4.20 -2.55 15.53
C THR A 6 3.01 -2.81 14.63
N LYS A 7 2.35 -3.96 14.83
CA LYS A 7 1.10 -4.30 14.16
C LYS A 7 -0.10 -3.98 15.05
N HIS A 8 -1.05 -3.23 14.52
CA HIS A 8 -2.34 -2.95 15.13
C HIS A 8 -3.47 -3.36 14.19
N LYS A 9 -4.01 -4.57 14.39
CA LYS A 9 -5.02 -5.18 13.51
C LYS A 9 -4.54 -5.26 12.05
N GLU A 10 -5.10 -4.41 11.20
CA GLU A 10 -4.87 -4.32 9.76
C GLU A 10 -3.86 -3.21 9.42
N GLU A 11 -3.12 -2.71 10.39
CA GLU A 11 -2.19 -1.60 10.23
C GLU A 11 -0.81 -1.94 10.80
N TYR A 12 0.23 -1.45 10.13
CA TYR A 12 1.61 -1.52 10.57
C TYR A 12 2.18 -0.12 10.72
N VAL A 13 2.81 0.16 11.86
CA VAL A 13 3.43 1.44 12.17
C VAL A 13 4.94 1.25 12.29
N VAL A 14 5.70 2.06 11.58
CA VAL A 14 7.17 2.13 11.68
C VAL A 14 7.54 3.34 12.51
N GLU A 15 8.27 3.11 13.59
CA GLU A 15 8.76 4.15 14.48
C GLU A 15 10.29 4.10 14.59
N LYS A 16 10.92 5.28 14.68
CA LYS A 16 12.35 5.43 14.94
C LYS A 16 12.54 6.47 16.04
N ASP A 17 13.22 6.08 17.11
CA ASP A 17 13.54 6.96 18.22
C ASP A 17 12.31 7.72 18.80
N GLY A 18 11.13 7.08 18.75
CA GLY A 18 9.85 7.61 19.23
C GLY A 18 9.05 8.44 18.21
N GLU A 19 9.56 8.63 17.00
CA GLU A 19 8.86 9.31 15.90
C GLU A 19 8.26 8.28 14.93
N GLN A 20 6.99 8.44 14.58
CA GLN A 20 6.34 7.64 13.55
C GLN A 20 6.82 8.08 12.17
N LEU A 21 7.50 7.18 11.46
CA LEU A 21 8.03 7.44 10.12
C LEU A 21 7.10 6.94 9.01
N ALA A 22 6.30 5.91 9.28
CA ALA A 22 5.40 5.35 8.29
C ALA A 22 4.21 4.65 8.94
N LYS A 23 3.11 4.64 8.19
CA LYS A 23 1.92 3.84 8.46
C LYS A 23 1.51 3.11 7.19
N ILE A 24 1.33 1.80 7.29
CA ILE A 24 0.88 0.94 6.19
C ILE A 24 -0.40 0.24 6.62
N GLU A 25 -1.47 0.51 5.88
CA GLU A 25 -2.73 -0.21 6.00
C GLU A 25 -2.68 -1.46 5.13
N THR A 26 -3.27 -2.52 5.63
CA THR A 26 -3.47 -3.78 4.92
C THR A 26 -4.95 -4.06 4.78
N TYR A 27 -5.36 -4.63 3.66
CA TYR A 27 -6.75 -5.05 3.48
C TYR A 27 -6.83 -6.26 2.56
N ARG A 28 -8.03 -6.82 2.43
CA ARG A 28 -8.31 -7.94 1.54
C ARG A 28 -9.38 -7.54 0.54
N ASN A 29 -9.15 -7.89 -0.72
CA ASN A 29 -10.23 -7.90 -1.68
C ASN A 29 -11.07 -9.17 -1.46
N PRO A 30 -12.35 -9.07 -1.05
CA PRO A 30 -13.16 -10.25 -0.75
C PRO A 30 -13.40 -11.13 -1.98
N TYR A 31 -13.25 -10.59 -3.19
CA TYR A 31 -13.39 -11.32 -4.46
C TYR A 31 -12.06 -11.91 -4.95
N HIS A 32 -10.93 -11.47 -4.38
CA HIS A 32 -9.59 -11.91 -4.76
C HIS A 32 -8.73 -12.10 -3.50
N LEU A 33 -8.91 -13.23 -2.85
CA LEU A 33 -8.21 -13.61 -1.62
C LEU A 33 -6.81 -14.17 -1.88
N SER A 34 -6.13 -13.86 -2.98
CA SER A 34 -4.77 -14.35 -3.24
C SER A 34 -3.70 -13.47 -2.57
N ASN A 35 -3.92 -12.15 -2.53
CA ASN A 35 -2.92 -11.17 -2.12
C ASN A 35 -3.38 -10.37 -0.88
N CYS A 36 -2.41 -9.93 -0.08
CA CYS A 36 -2.60 -8.89 0.92
C CYS A 36 -2.43 -7.54 0.22
N TYR A 37 -3.46 -6.71 0.23
CA TYR A 37 -3.36 -5.37 -0.34
C TYR A 37 -2.74 -4.42 0.67
N ILE A 38 -1.88 -3.52 0.21
CA ILE A 38 -1.24 -2.48 1.03
C ILE A 38 -1.60 -1.08 0.55
N ASN A 39 -1.73 -0.15 1.48
CA ASN A 39 -1.87 1.29 1.24
C ASN A 39 -1.04 2.09 2.26
N PHE A 40 -0.46 3.20 1.81
CA PHE A 40 0.34 4.10 2.65
C PHE A 40 0.50 5.47 1.97
N ASP A 41 0.76 6.51 2.74
CA ASP A 41 0.97 7.86 2.21
C ASP A 41 2.35 8.02 1.58
N SER A 42 2.48 8.89 0.57
CA SER A 42 3.78 9.12 -0.09
C SER A 42 4.85 9.63 0.89
N ASP A 43 4.45 10.38 1.92
CA ASP A 43 5.36 10.86 2.96
C ASP A 43 5.97 9.71 3.79
N SER A 44 5.31 8.54 3.82
CA SER A 44 5.82 7.34 4.50
C SER A 44 6.97 6.66 3.73
N ILE A 45 7.25 7.02 2.47
CA ILE A 45 8.25 6.33 1.62
C ILE A 45 9.64 6.31 2.27
N VAL A 46 10.07 7.43 2.85
CA VAL A 46 11.40 7.51 3.49
C VAL A 46 11.50 6.55 4.67
N GLY A 47 10.49 6.56 5.55
CA GLY A 47 10.41 5.65 6.69
C GLY A 47 10.36 4.18 6.30
N ILE A 48 9.62 3.86 5.24
CA ILE A 48 9.52 2.49 4.71
C ILE A 48 10.85 2.05 4.10
N GLY A 49 11.49 2.90 3.29
CA GLY A 49 12.72 2.58 2.55
C GLY A 49 13.92 2.23 3.44
N ASP A 50 13.93 2.74 4.67
CA ASP A 50 14.95 2.43 5.67
C ASP A 50 14.71 1.08 6.39
N THR A 51 13.65 0.35 6.05
CA THR A 51 13.22 -0.89 6.72
C THR A 51 13.02 -2.07 5.77
N ASN A 52 12.85 -3.26 6.34
CA ASN A 52 12.37 -4.46 5.66
C ASN A 52 10.85 -4.68 5.85
N ILE A 53 10.08 -3.61 6.08
CA ILE A 53 8.67 -3.72 6.49
C ILE A 53 7.81 -4.54 5.52
N PHE A 54 8.04 -4.45 4.21
CA PHE A 54 7.29 -5.26 3.24
C PHE A 54 7.55 -6.75 3.38
N GLN A 55 8.78 -7.16 3.73
CA GLN A 55 9.07 -8.57 4.01
C GLN A 55 8.34 -9.01 5.28
N ILE A 56 8.38 -8.20 6.34
CA ILE A 56 7.69 -8.49 7.61
C ILE A 56 6.19 -8.65 7.39
N ILE A 57 5.56 -7.73 6.66
CA ILE A 57 4.12 -7.82 6.35
C ILE A 57 3.84 -9.09 5.52
N ALA A 58 4.67 -9.41 4.52
CA ALA A 58 4.45 -10.60 3.70
C ALA A 58 4.52 -11.91 4.52
N ASP A 59 5.47 -12.00 5.44
CA ASP A 59 5.67 -13.15 6.32
C ASP A 59 4.52 -13.30 7.33
N GLU A 60 4.11 -12.20 7.94
CA GLU A 60 3.03 -12.16 8.93
C GLU A 60 1.66 -12.46 8.29
N GLU A 61 1.38 -11.86 7.12
CA GLU A 61 0.13 -12.04 6.38
C GLU A 61 0.09 -13.35 5.56
N LYS A 62 1.24 -14.04 5.45
CA LYS A 62 1.46 -15.31 4.73
C LYS A 62 0.98 -15.29 3.28
N ARG A 63 1.11 -14.13 2.62
CA ARG A 63 0.57 -13.87 1.28
C ARG A 63 1.45 -12.88 0.52
N PRO A 64 1.46 -12.96 -0.82
CA PRO A 64 2.07 -11.91 -1.65
C PRO A 64 1.41 -10.55 -1.40
N LEU A 65 2.20 -9.49 -1.47
CA LEU A 65 1.72 -8.12 -1.35
C LEU A 65 1.28 -7.54 -2.69
N GLN A 66 0.25 -6.69 -2.67
CA GLN A 66 -0.19 -5.93 -3.84
C GLN A 66 -0.56 -4.49 -3.44
N ALA A 67 -0.15 -3.52 -4.23
CA ALA A 67 -0.61 -2.13 -4.11
C ALA A 67 -1.52 -1.77 -5.29
N MET A 68 -2.53 -0.95 -5.04
CA MET A 68 -3.27 -0.25 -6.08
C MET A 68 -2.87 1.21 -6.03
N LEU A 69 -2.47 1.75 -7.18
CA LEU A 69 -1.99 3.13 -7.32
C LEU A 69 -2.79 3.83 -8.40
N SER A 70 -3.08 5.11 -8.18
CA SER A 70 -3.47 6.03 -9.24
C SER A 70 -2.33 6.20 -10.24
N SER A 71 -2.66 6.45 -11.50
CA SER A 71 -1.66 6.79 -12.52
C SER A 71 -0.86 8.05 -12.19
N LEU A 72 -1.36 8.88 -11.27
CA LEU A 72 -0.68 10.10 -10.82
C LEU A 72 0.34 9.85 -9.70
N GLU A 73 0.30 8.69 -9.03
CA GLU A 73 1.22 8.33 -7.92
C GLU A 73 2.57 7.79 -8.44
N THR A 74 3.22 8.53 -9.33
CA THR A 74 4.45 8.07 -10.03
C THR A 74 5.61 7.80 -9.08
N GLN A 75 5.80 8.63 -8.04
CA GLN A 75 6.87 8.43 -7.04
C GLN A 75 6.67 7.14 -6.24
N LYS A 76 5.45 6.87 -5.79
CA LYS A 76 5.11 5.64 -5.06
C LYS A 76 5.26 4.41 -5.95
N ALA A 77 4.93 4.51 -7.24
CA ALA A 77 5.16 3.44 -8.21
C ALA A 77 6.66 3.13 -8.41
N ILE A 78 7.49 4.18 -8.57
CA ILE A 78 8.96 4.04 -8.69
C ILE A 78 9.54 3.41 -7.42
N PHE A 79 9.12 3.90 -6.25
CA PHE A 79 9.53 3.35 -4.96
C PHE A 79 9.15 1.88 -4.81
N LEU A 80 7.89 1.52 -5.06
CA LEU A 80 7.46 0.12 -4.97
C LEU A 80 8.24 -0.77 -5.94
N ALA A 81 8.55 -0.29 -7.15
CA ALA A 81 9.39 -1.01 -8.09
C ALA A 81 10.82 -1.25 -7.55
N SER A 82 11.42 -0.27 -6.86
CA SER A 82 12.72 -0.45 -6.20
C SER A 82 12.69 -1.47 -5.06
N GLN A 83 11.51 -1.68 -4.47
CA GLN A 83 11.24 -2.70 -3.45
C GLN A 83 10.80 -4.05 -4.03
N GLY A 84 10.89 -4.24 -5.35
CA GLY A 84 10.62 -5.51 -6.03
C GLY A 84 9.18 -5.73 -6.50
N PHE A 85 8.28 -4.76 -6.31
CA PHE A 85 6.94 -4.85 -6.87
C PHE A 85 6.97 -4.77 -8.40
N LYS A 86 6.08 -5.51 -9.06
CA LYS A 86 5.93 -5.51 -10.53
C LYS A 86 4.54 -5.02 -10.91
N LYS A 87 4.45 -4.26 -12.00
CA LYS A 87 3.16 -3.87 -12.57
C LYS A 87 2.48 -5.11 -13.18
N VAL A 88 1.36 -5.53 -12.59
CA VAL A 88 0.61 -6.73 -13.03
C VAL A 88 -0.71 -6.41 -13.74
N ARG A 89 -1.27 -5.20 -13.56
CA ARG A 89 -2.53 -4.79 -14.20
C ARG A 89 -2.63 -3.26 -14.32
N ILE A 90 -3.51 -2.79 -15.21
CA ILE A 90 -3.99 -1.41 -15.31
C ILE A 90 -5.50 -1.45 -15.06
N CYS A 91 -6.01 -0.59 -14.18
CA CYS A 91 -7.44 -0.44 -13.92
C CYS A 91 -7.90 0.89 -14.50
N HIS A 92 -9.06 0.91 -15.18
CA HIS A 92 -9.71 2.12 -15.61
C HIS A 92 -10.81 2.47 -14.62
N GLU A 93 -10.72 3.66 -14.05
CA GLU A 93 -11.78 4.22 -13.22
C GLU A 93 -12.68 5.10 -14.10
N MET A 94 -13.99 4.94 -13.96
CA MET A 94 -15.00 5.68 -14.73
C MET A 94 -16.06 6.23 -13.78
N GLU A 95 -16.38 7.51 -13.94
CA GLU A 95 -17.42 8.21 -13.19
C GLU A 95 -18.49 8.73 -14.17
N VAL A 96 -19.76 8.72 -13.75
CA VAL A 96 -20.84 9.44 -14.42
C VAL A 96 -21.61 10.27 -13.39
N LYS A 97 -21.91 11.53 -13.72
CA LYS A 97 -22.77 12.35 -12.85
C LYS A 97 -24.22 12.09 -13.21
N LYS A 98 -25.10 12.21 -12.22
CA LYS A 98 -26.55 12.00 -12.41
C LYS A 98 -27.14 12.80 -13.59
N LYS A 99 -26.66 14.03 -13.81
CA LYS A 99 -27.10 14.91 -14.91
C LYS A 99 -26.70 14.43 -16.31
N ASP A 100 -25.67 13.58 -16.39
CA ASP A 100 -25.13 13.05 -17.65
C ASP A 100 -25.71 11.65 -17.95
N LEU A 101 -26.50 11.08 -17.02
CA LEU A 101 -27.27 9.86 -17.27
C LEU A 101 -28.41 10.18 -18.23
N LEU A 102 -28.57 9.36 -19.25
CA LEU A 102 -29.70 9.45 -20.16
C LEU A 102 -31.00 9.25 -19.38
N SER A 103 -31.86 10.26 -19.37
CA SER A 103 -33.22 10.15 -18.83
C SER A 103 -34.01 9.19 -19.72
N THR A 104 -34.31 7.99 -19.22
CA THR A 104 -35.38 7.12 -19.77
C THR A 104 -36.75 7.75 -19.58
#